data_AF-A0A494T711-F1
#
_entry.id   AF-A0A494T711-F1
#
_cell.length_a   1.000
_cell.length_b   1.000
_cell.length_c   1.000
_cell.angle_alpha   90.00
_cell.angle_beta   90.00
_cell.angle_gamma   90.00
#
_symmetry.space_group_name_H-M   'P 1'
#
loop_
_entity.id
_entity.type
_entity.pdbx_description
1 polymer ?
#
loop_
_entity_poly.entity_id
_entity_poly.type
_entity_poly.pdbx_seq_one_letter_code
_entity_poly.pdbx_strand_id
1 'polypeptide(L)'
;MGSELVFSGDGGTTEPNDATRCYGTEANLFWRPTNWQALDGSVGLTNARFRNVEATQNRIPNSTSNVISGGAAFEFGNGLSGSLRLRHFGSAPLIEDNSARSHPTTRVNLGGYYKLGRAKLGIDILNLFSAQNAHITYFYT
;
A
#
# COMPACT_ATOMS: atom_id res chain seq x y z
N MET A 1 -4.53 -31.34 -6.64
CA MET A 1 -5.85 -31.00 -6.06
C MET A 1 -5.66 -29.89 -5.06
N GLY A 2 -6.39 -28.80 -5.23
CA GLY A 2 -6.44 -27.68 -4.28
C GLY A 2 -6.99 -26.44 -4.97
N SER A 3 -8.29 -26.38 -5.21
CA SER A 3 -8.95 -25.14 -5.66
C SER A 3 -9.04 -24.17 -4.49
N GLU A 4 -8.88 -22.87 -4.75
CA GLU A 4 -9.09 -21.82 -3.75
C GLU A 4 -10.44 -21.15 -4.00
N LEU A 5 -11.20 -20.90 -2.95
CA LEU A 5 -12.50 -20.27 -3.07
C LEU A 5 -12.33 -18.75 -3.16
N VAL A 6 -12.86 -18.13 -4.22
CA VAL A 6 -12.89 -16.67 -4.35
C VAL A 6 -14.31 -16.16 -4.16
N PHE A 7 -14.46 -15.09 -3.37
CA PHE A 7 -15.76 -14.44 -3.20
C PHE A 7 -15.97 -13.41 -4.32
N SER A 8 -17.05 -13.57 -5.08
CA SER A 8 -17.50 -12.59 -6.08
C SER A 8 -18.45 -11.60 -5.40
N GLY A 9 -17.99 -10.36 -5.24
CA GLY A 9 -18.79 -9.29 -4.62
C GLY A 9 -20.02 -8.91 -5.43
N ASP A 10 -19.96 -9.03 -6.76
CA ASP A 10 -21.07 -8.71 -7.66
C ASP A 10 -22.13 -9.82 -7.69
N GLY A 11 -21.69 -11.08 -7.61
CA GLY A 11 -22.59 -12.24 -7.60
C GLY A 11 -23.10 -12.63 -6.21
N GLY A 12 -22.45 -12.18 -5.14
CA GLY A 12 -22.70 -12.65 -3.78
C GLY A 12 -22.38 -14.14 -3.58
N THR A 13 -21.65 -14.74 -4.52
CA THR A 13 -21.32 -16.16 -4.58
C THR A 13 -19.86 -16.40 -4.22
N THR A 14 -19.56 -17.64 -3.84
CA THR A 14 -18.18 -18.12 -3.71
C THR A 14 -17.95 -19.14 -4.80
N GLU A 15 -16.92 -18.92 -5.62
CA GLU A 15 -16.65 -19.74 -6.79
C GLU A 15 -15.29 -20.43 -6.66
N PRO A 16 -15.14 -21.67 -7.18
CA PRO A 16 -13.84 -22.33 -7.25
C PRO A 16 -12.93 -21.55 -8.20
N ASN A 17 -11.76 -21.15 -7.71
CA ASN A 17 -10.67 -20.59 -8.48
C ASN A 17 -9.48 -21.55 -8.49
N ASP A 18 -8.53 -21.29 -9.39
CA ASP A 18 -7.29 -22.03 -9.50
C ASP A 18 -6.48 -21.95 -8.20
N ALA A 19 -5.70 -23.01 -7.98
CA ALA A 19 -4.83 -23.12 -6.81
C ALA A 19 -3.82 -21.98 -6.75
N THR A 20 -3.71 -21.24 -5.65
CA THR A 20 -2.71 -20.16 -5.55
C THR A 20 -1.44 -20.59 -4.81
N ARG A 21 -0.32 -19.93 -5.13
CA ARG A 21 0.88 -19.86 -4.29
C ARG A 21 1.28 -18.41 -4.05
N CYS A 22 1.32 -18.02 -2.79
CA CYS A 22 1.77 -16.70 -2.35
C CYS A 22 3.01 -16.83 -1.47
N TYR A 23 4.05 -16.09 -1.80
CA TYR A 23 5.21 -15.92 -0.91
C TYR A 23 5.66 -14.47 -0.97
N GLY A 24 6.29 -14.01 0.10
CA GLY A 24 6.71 -12.62 0.21
C GLY A 24 7.77 -12.42 1.26
N THR A 25 8.28 -11.21 1.31
CA THR A 25 9.24 -10.76 2.31
C THR A 25 8.84 -9.38 2.78
N GLU A 26 8.94 -9.18 4.08
CA GLU A 26 8.62 -7.92 4.72
C GLU A 26 9.81 -7.44 5.55
N ALA A 27 10.05 -6.14 5.51
CA ALA A 27 11.05 -5.48 6.33
C ALA A 27 10.43 -4.25 6.98
N ASN A 28 10.73 -4.06 8.26
CA ASN A 28 10.26 -2.91 9.03
C ASN A 28 11.46 -2.27 9.73
N LEU A 29 11.49 -0.95 9.76
CA LEU A 29 12.51 -0.13 10.40
C LEU A 29 11.84 0.92 11.26
N PHE A 30 12.35 1.07 12.47
CA PHE A 30 12.05 2.20 13.33
C PHE A 30 13.36 2.76 13.88
N TRP A 31 13.53 4.07 13.79
CA TRP A 31 14.77 4.72 14.20
C TRP A 31 14.51 6.09 14.82
N ARG A 32 15.14 6.33 15.98
CA ARG A 32 15.14 7.62 16.68
C ARG A 32 16.58 8.12 16.79
N PRO A 33 17.10 8.82 15.76
CA PRO A 33 18.48 9.28 15.78
C PRO A 33 18.73 10.31 16.88
N THR A 34 17.73 11.12 17.19
CA THR A 34 17.78 12.13 18.25
C THR A 34 16.46 12.15 19.03
N ASN A 35 16.43 12.89 20.14
CA ASN A 35 15.23 13.00 20.98
C ASN A 35 14.06 13.70 20.26
N TRP A 36 14.36 14.49 19.23
CA TRP A 36 13.40 15.29 18.48
C TRP A 36 13.01 14.68 17.12
N GLN A 37 13.54 13.51 16.76
CA GLN A 37 13.28 12.84 15.47
C GLN A 37 12.83 11.39 15.70
N ALA A 38 11.80 10.98 14.97
CA ALA A 38 11.42 9.59 14.82
C ALA A 38 11.16 9.28 13.35
N LEU A 39 11.75 8.21 12.86
CA LEU A 39 11.61 7.74 11.48
C LEU A 39 11.09 6.31 11.51
N ASP A 40 10.15 5.99 10.63
CA ASP A 40 9.67 4.64 10.41
C ASP A 40 9.62 4.31 8.93
N GLY A 41 9.79 3.04 8.60
CA GLY A 41 9.74 2.54 7.24
C GLY A 41 9.29 1.10 7.21
N SER A 42 8.50 0.75 6.20
CA SER A 42 8.15 -0.63 5.91
C SER A 42 8.14 -0.90 4.42
N VAL A 43 8.56 -2.10 4.06
CA VAL A 43 8.52 -2.62 2.70
C VAL A 43 7.93 -4.02 2.75
N GLY A 44 6.91 -4.27 1.95
CA GLY A 44 6.38 -5.59 1.68
C GLY A 44 6.55 -5.91 0.21
N LEU A 45 7.16 -7.05 -0.09
CA LEU A 45 7.33 -7.59 -1.44
C LEU A 45 6.58 -8.92 -1.52
N THR A 46 5.73 -9.08 -2.51
CA THR A 46 4.88 -10.26 -2.68
C THR A 46 4.99 -10.80 -4.10
N ASN A 47 4.98 -12.13 -4.21
CA ASN A 47 4.79 -12.83 -5.46
C ASN A 47 3.68 -13.86 -5.27
N ALA A 48 2.51 -13.52 -5.80
CA ALA A 48 1.32 -14.34 -5.78
C ALA A 48 1.02 -14.83 -7.20
N ARG A 49 0.83 -16.15 -7.35
CA ARG A 49 0.62 -16.80 -8.64
C ARG A 49 -0.39 -17.93 -8.55
N PHE A 50 -1.20 -18.10 -9.59
CA PHE A 50 -1.92 -19.35 -9.80
C PHE A 50 -0.95 -20.50 -10.09
N ARG A 51 -1.34 -21.71 -9.73
CA ARG A 51 -0.59 -22.95 -9.92
C ARG A 51 -1.37 -23.87 -10.85
N ASN A 52 -0.64 -24.72 -11.58
CA ASN A 52 -1.20 -25.70 -12.52
C ASN A 52 -2.01 -25.07 -13.67
N VAL A 53 -1.77 -23.79 -13.93
CA VAL A 53 -2.24 -23.06 -15.12
C VAL A 53 -1.07 -22.80 -16.07
N GLU A 54 -1.35 -22.33 -17.27
CA GLU A 54 -0.31 -21.93 -18.21
C GLU A 54 0.62 -20.87 -17.60
N ALA A 55 1.92 -20.98 -17.83
CA ALA A 55 2.91 -20.10 -17.20
C ALA A 55 2.74 -18.62 -17.57
N THR A 56 2.15 -18.35 -18.74
CA THR A 56 1.81 -17.01 -19.22
C THR A 56 0.55 -16.45 -18.57
N GLN A 57 -0.33 -17.29 -18.01
CA GLN A 57 -1.64 -16.94 -17.46
C GLN A 57 -1.69 -17.14 -15.93
N ASN A 58 -0.55 -17.00 -15.25
CA ASN A 58 -0.44 -17.37 -13.84
C ASN A 58 -0.45 -16.18 -12.87
N ARG A 59 -0.76 -14.97 -13.35
CA ARG A 59 -0.83 -13.78 -12.50
C ARG A 59 -2.19 -13.71 -11.82
N ILE A 60 -2.21 -13.23 -10.59
CA ILE A 60 -3.46 -12.94 -9.89
C ILE A 60 -3.82 -11.47 -10.15
N PRO A 61 -4.95 -11.17 -10.81
CA PRO A 61 -5.42 -9.80 -11.00
C PRO A 61 -5.47 -9.01 -9.69
N ASN A 62 -5.13 -7.73 -9.74
CA ASN A 62 -5.07 -6.79 -8.61
C ASN A 62 -4.12 -7.18 -7.46
N SER A 63 -3.31 -8.22 -7.61
CA SER A 63 -2.25 -8.53 -6.63
C SER A 63 -1.08 -7.55 -6.75
N THR A 64 -1.06 -6.52 -5.90
CA THR A 64 0.06 -5.58 -5.81
C THR A 64 1.34 -6.30 -5.35
N SER A 65 2.40 -6.19 -6.14
CA SER A 65 3.68 -6.88 -5.89
C SER A 65 4.56 -6.21 -4.84
N ASN A 66 4.37 -4.92 -4.58
CA ASN A 66 5.16 -4.19 -3.61
C ASN A 66 4.36 -3.07 -2.96
N VAL A 67 4.53 -2.94 -1.65
CA VAL A 67 3.99 -1.84 -0.85
C VAL A 67 5.14 -1.25 -0.06
N ILE A 68 5.30 0.07 -0.14
CA ILE A 68 6.31 0.80 0.62
C ILE A 68 5.59 1.85 1.46
N SER A 69 5.93 1.96 2.73
CA SER A 69 5.47 3.06 3.56
C SER A 69 6.62 3.62 4.37
N GLY A 70 6.51 4.90 4.70
CA GLY A 70 7.50 5.57 5.51
C GLY A 70 6.88 6.73 6.26
N GLY A 71 7.52 7.09 7.36
CA GLY A 71 7.11 8.21 8.17
C GLY A 71 8.30 8.91 8.80
N ALA A 72 8.11 10.20 9.03
CA ALA A 72 8.99 11.02 9.82
C ALA A 72 8.14 11.85 10.78
N ALA A 73 8.56 11.96 12.02
CA ALA A 73 7.98 12.82 13.04
C ALA A 73 9.09 13.67 13.66
N PHE A 74 8.79 14.95 13.85
CA PHE A 74 9.72 15.96 14.34
C PHE A 74 9.10 16.73 15.50
N GLU A 75 9.86 16.94 16.56
CA GLU A 75 9.47 17.73 17.73
C GLU A 75 10.42 18.93 17.85
N PHE A 76 10.03 20.07 17.29
CA PHE A 76 10.93 21.22 17.08
C PHE A 76 11.20 22.05 18.37
N GLY A 77 10.65 21.64 19.50
CA GLY A 77 10.64 22.44 20.73
C GLY A 77 9.52 23.48 20.72
N ASN A 78 9.34 24.19 21.84
CA ASN A 78 8.31 25.22 22.02
C ASN A 78 6.86 24.74 21.79
N GLY A 79 6.61 23.43 21.87
CA GLY A 79 5.30 22.83 21.62
C GLY A 79 4.95 22.60 20.15
N LEU A 80 5.85 22.90 19.20
CA LEU A 80 5.65 22.63 17.78
C LEU A 80 6.14 21.23 17.40
N SER A 81 5.32 20.51 16.65
CA SER A 81 5.62 19.18 16.11
C SER A 81 5.14 19.07 14.67
N GLY A 82 5.79 18.21 13.89
CA GLY A 82 5.43 17.94 12.51
C GLY A 82 5.53 16.46 12.17
N SER A 83 4.78 16.03 11.16
CA SER A 83 4.85 14.68 10.64
C SER A 83 4.75 14.65 9.13
N LEU A 84 5.44 13.68 8.51
CA LEU A 84 5.35 13.36 7.10
C LEU A 84 5.07 11.87 6.98
N ARG A 85 4.10 11.48 6.16
CA ARG A 85 3.77 10.08 5.89
C ARG A 85 3.76 9.83 4.40
N LEU A 86 4.51 8.85 3.95
CA LEU A 86 4.54 8.38 2.57
C LEU A 86 3.92 6.98 2.50
N ARG A 87 3.11 6.75 1.47
CA ARG A 87 2.65 5.41 1.10
C ARG A 87 2.70 5.23 -0.41
N HIS A 88 3.30 4.13 -0.84
CA HIS A 88 3.43 3.74 -2.22
C HIS A 88 2.88 2.33 -2.43
N PHE A 89 2.09 2.17 -3.47
CA PHE A 89 1.60 0.90 -3.99
C PHE A 89 2.13 0.72 -5.40
N GLY A 90 2.82 -0.39 -5.65
CA GLY A 90 3.28 -0.75 -6.98
C GLY A 90 2.14 -1.08 -7.94
N SER A 91 2.49 -1.21 -9.22
CA SER A 91 1.55 -1.67 -10.24
C SER A 91 1.14 -3.13 -9.99
N ALA A 92 -0.11 -3.43 -10.29
CA ALA A 92 -0.67 -4.78 -10.24
C ALA A 92 -1.11 -5.22 -11.64
N PRO A 93 -0.99 -6.51 -11.99
CA PRO A 93 -1.67 -7.05 -13.17
C PRO A 93 -3.18 -6.81 -13.05
N LEU A 94 -3.84 -6.45 -14.14
CA LEU A 94 -5.31 -6.35 -14.20
C LEU A 94 -5.95 -7.63 -14.75
N ILE A 95 -5.15 -8.46 -15.42
CA ILE A 95 -5.52 -9.75 -16.02
C ILE A 95 -4.37 -10.74 -15.87
N GLU A 96 -4.68 -12.02 -16.04
CA GLU A 96 -3.85 -13.20 -15.77
C GLU A 96 -2.58 -13.25 -16.63
N ASP A 97 -2.65 -12.69 -17.84
CA ASP A 97 -1.54 -12.60 -18.78
C ASP A 97 -0.60 -11.40 -18.54
N ASN A 98 -1.01 -10.51 -17.63
CA ASN A 98 -0.30 -9.29 -17.26
C ASN A 98 -0.02 -8.33 -18.46
N SER A 99 -0.78 -8.42 -19.54
CA SER A 99 -0.73 -7.48 -20.67
C SER A 99 -1.36 -6.12 -20.32
N ALA A 100 -2.33 -6.10 -19.39
CA ALA A 100 -2.86 -4.88 -18.77
C ALA A 100 -2.43 -4.79 -17.29
N ARG A 101 -2.00 -3.59 -16.86
CA ARG A 101 -1.54 -3.34 -15.48
C ARG A 101 -2.08 -2.01 -14.95
N SER A 102 -2.32 -1.94 -13.64
CA SER A 102 -2.66 -0.70 -12.95
C SER A 102 -1.46 0.23 -12.86
N HIS A 103 -1.73 1.53 -12.73
CA HIS A 103 -0.70 2.52 -12.47
C HIS A 103 -0.27 2.48 -10.99
N PRO A 104 1.04 2.56 -10.70
CA PRO A 104 1.49 2.66 -9.32
C PRO A 104 1.00 3.97 -8.70
N THR A 105 0.73 3.94 -7.40
CA THR A 105 0.17 5.07 -6.65
C THR A 105 1.09 5.47 -5.51
N THR A 106 1.48 6.73 -5.46
CA THR A 106 2.22 7.30 -4.32
C THR A 106 1.42 8.45 -3.71
N ARG A 107 1.30 8.44 -2.39
CA ARG A 107 0.69 9.53 -1.62
C ARG A 107 1.61 9.98 -0.50
N VAL A 108 1.60 11.28 -0.26
CA VAL A 108 2.33 11.91 0.82
C VAL A 108 1.36 12.79 1.60
N ASN A 109 1.36 12.65 2.92
CA ASN A 109 0.58 13.46 3.84
C ASN A 109 1.53 14.23 4.76
N LEU A 110 1.18 15.46 5.07
CA LEU A 110 1.92 16.35 5.95
C LEU A 110 1.02 16.78 7.10
N GLY A 111 1.52 16.70 8.33
CA GLY A 111 0.83 17.17 9.53
C GLY A 111 1.69 18.16 10.31
N GLY A 112 1.07 19.21 10.83
CA GLY A 112 1.70 20.18 11.72
C GLY A 112 0.84 20.39 12.95
N TYR A 113 1.47 20.42 14.14
CA TYR A 113 0.74 20.53 15.39
C TYR A 113 1.43 21.44 16.40
N TYR A 114 0.64 22.15 17.19
CA TYR A 114 1.13 23.07 18.22
C TYR A 114 0.44 22.83 19.56
N LYS A 115 1.22 22.71 20.63
CA LYS A 115 0.75 22.49 22.00
C LYS A 115 0.56 23.81 22.73
N LEU A 116 -0.68 24.10 23.17
CA LEU A 116 -1.03 25.23 24.01
C LEU A 116 -1.38 24.75 25.43
N GLY A 117 -0.37 24.60 26.28
CA GLY A 117 -0.53 24.12 27.65
C GLY A 117 -1.10 22.70 27.70
N ARG A 118 -2.41 22.57 27.99
CA ARG A 118 -3.15 21.29 28.02
C ARG A 118 -3.84 20.94 26.70
N ALA A 119 -3.91 21.86 25.73
CA ALA A 119 -4.53 21.65 24.43
C ALA A 119 -3.47 21.42 23.33
N LYS A 120 -3.88 20.79 22.22
CA LYS A 120 -3.07 20.61 21.01
C LYS A 120 -3.93 20.98 19.79
N LEU A 121 -3.44 21.91 18.97
CA LEU A 121 -4.04 22.25 17.69
C LEU A 121 -3.25 21.54 16.57
N GLY A 122 -3.95 21.12 15.51
CA GLY A 122 -3.38 20.36 14.41
C GLY A 122 -3.96 20.76 13.06
N ILE A 123 -3.10 20.73 12.04
CA ILE A 123 -3.49 20.89 10.64
C ILE A 123 -2.83 19.75 9.86
N ASP A 124 -3.63 19.03 9.08
CA ASP A 124 -3.17 17.96 8.20
C ASP A 124 -3.50 18.29 6.75
N ILE A 125 -2.50 18.16 5.88
CA ILE A 125 -2.63 18.26 4.42
C ILE A 125 -2.49 16.84 3.87
N LEU A 126 -3.60 16.28 3.42
CA LEU A 126 -3.66 14.95 2.83
C LEU A 126 -3.41 15.03 1.32
N ASN A 127 -2.66 14.07 0.78
CA ASN A 127 -2.25 14.06 -0.62
C ASN A 127 -1.58 15.39 -1.04
N LEU A 128 -0.49 15.73 -0.33
CA LEU A 128 0.26 17.00 -0.46
C LEU A 128 0.59 17.36 -1.91
N PHE A 129 0.90 16.37 -2.74
CA PHE A 129 1.27 16.57 -4.16
C PHE A 129 0.08 16.50 -5.12
N SER A 130 -1.15 16.46 -4.60
CA SER A 130 -2.39 16.36 -5.39
C SER A 130 -2.34 15.22 -6.41
N ALA A 131 -1.80 14.07 -6.02
CA ALA A 131 -1.61 12.95 -6.91
C ALA A 131 -2.97 12.37 -7.31
N GLN A 132 -3.28 12.37 -8.61
CA GLN A 132 -4.49 11.80 -9.18
C GLN A 132 -4.28 10.32 -9.46
N ASN A 133 -4.78 9.47 -8.58
CA ASN A 133 -4.58 8.04 -8.65
C ASN A 133 -5.91 7.30 -8.52
N ALA A 134 -6.10 6.26 -9.33
CA ALA A 134 -7.26 5.39 -9.24
C ALA A 134 -7.27 4.63 -7.91
N HIS A 135 -8.43 4.57 -7.25
CA HIS A 135 -8.61 3.74 -6.05
C HIS A 135 -8.82 2.27 -6.41
N ILE A 136 -9.47 2.01 -7.55
CA ILE A 136 -9.69 0.69 -8.15
C ILE A 136 -9.52 0.86 -9.66
N THR A 137 -8.89 -0.11 -10.33
CA THR A 137 -8.73 -0.11 -11.79
C THR A 137 -9.27 -1.42 -12.33
N TYR A 138 -10.08 -1.34 -13.38
CA TYR A 138 -10.63 -2.48 -14.10
C TYR A 138 -10.12 -2.46 -15.52
N PHE A 139 -10.01 -3.64 -16.12
CA PHE A 139 -9.75 -3.81 -17.53
C PHE A 139 -10.96 -4.52 -18.14
N TYR A 140 -11.52 -3.91 -19.19
CA TYR A 140 -12.62 -4.48 -19.96
C TYR A 140 -12.15 -4.62 -21.41
N THR A 141 -12.50 -5.74 -22.02
CA THR A 141 -12.32 -6.03 -23.45
C THR A 141 -13.66 -6.16 -24.13
#